data_AF-A0A0T6LU63-F1
#
_entry.id   AF-A0A0T6LU63-F1
#
_cell.length_a   1.000
_cell.length_b   1.000
_cell.length_c   1.000
_cell.angle_alpha   90.00
_cell.angle_beta   90.00
_cell.angle_gamma   90.00
#
_symmetry.space_group_name_H-M   'P 1'
#
loop_
_entity.id
_entity.type
_entity.pdbx_description
1 polymer ?
#
loop_
_entity_poly.entity_id
_entity_poly.type
_entity_poly.pdbx_seq_one_letter_code
_entity_poly.pdbx_strand_id
1 'polypeptide(L)'
;MQQTLVLNASFEPLATVSLRRAVVLVLQDKAVVEQEHPGLRLRAATVELPVPRVIRLCRYVRVPFRQRAAWSRRGVLVRDRHRCAYCGRRATTVDHLVPRSRGGADSWLNTVAACAADNQRKADRTPEQAGMTLLSAPFEPTPGDALVLALGLAEPDALPRWLAVSA
;
A
#
# COMPACT_ATOMS: atom_id res chain seq x y z
N MET A 1 8.78 -13.74 3.00
CA MET A 1 7.81 -14.10 4.05
C MET A 1 6.47 -13.48 3.69
N GLN A 2 5.41 -14.29 3.58
CA GLN A 2 4.06 -13.77 3.30
C GLN A 2 3.54 -12.96 4.50
N GLN A 3 2.99 -11.78 4.20
CA GLN A 3 2.40 -10.85 5.19
C GLN A 3 0.88 -10.93 5.07
N THR A 4 0.19 -10.89 6.21
CA THR A 4 -1.27 -10.91 6.33
C THR A 4 -1.76 -9.56 6.85
N LEU A 5 -2.81 -9.02 6.23
CA LEU A 5 -3.46 -7.78 6.68
C LEU A 5 -4.30 -8.06 7.93
N VAL A 6 -4.17 -7.24 8.96
CA VAL A 6 -5.03 -7.25 10.14
C VAL A 6 -5.95 -6.05 10.07
N LEU A 7 -7.25 -6.31 10.16
CA LEU A 7 -8.30 -5.30 10.27
C LEU A 7 -8.77 -5.20 11.71
N ASN A 8 -9.20 -4.00 12.09
CA ASN A 8 -9.98 -3.81 13.31
C ASN A 8 -11.38 -4.44 13.17
N ALA A 9 -12.09 -4.59 14.29
CA ALA A 9 -13.48 -5.06 14.26
C ALA A 9 -14.40 -4.17 13.41
N SER A 10 -14.05 -2.90 13.23
CA SER A 10 -14.72 -1.93 12.35
C SER A 10 -14.28 -1.98 10.88
N PHE A 11 -13.55 -3.04 10.45
CA PHE A 11 -13.06 -3.25 9.09
C PHE A 11 -11.96 -2.28 8.60
N GLU A 12 -11.55 -1.32 9.42
CA GLU A 12 -10.41 -0.46 9.09
C GLU A 12 -9.07 -1.22 9.15
N PRO A 13 -8.14 -0.98 8.21
CA PRO A 13 -6.80 -1.57 8.26
C PRO A 13 -6.03 -1.13 9.51
N LEU A 14 -5.49 -2.10 10.25
CA LEU A 14 -4.85 -1.89 11.54
C LEU A 14 -3.33 -2.09 11.49
N ALA A 15 -2.88 -3.22 10.96
CA ALA A 15 -1.46 -3.57 10.88
C ALA A 15 -1.20 -4.71 9.87
N THR A 16 0.06 -4.96 9.54
CA THR A 16 0.48 -6.19 8.87
C THR A 16 1.16 -7.10 9.88
N VAL A 17 0.94 -8.41 9.76
CA VAL A 17 1.62 -9.41 10.59
C VAL A 17 2.17 -10.52 9.71
N SER A 18 3.13 -11.29 10.24
CA SER A 18 3.56 -12.50 9.57
C SER A 18 2.42 -13.53 9.50
N LEU A 19 2.43 -14.37 8.46
CA LEU A 19 1.47 -15.47 8.32
C LEU A 19 1.37 -16.32 9.60
N ARG A 20 2.50 -16.67 10.23
CA ARG A 20 2.54 -17.42 11.49
C ARG A 20 1.75 -16.71 12.60
N ARG A 21 1.91 -15.40 12.76
CA ARG A 21 1.19 -14.63 13.78
C ARG A 21 -0.31 -14.55 13.46
N ALA A 22 -0.68 -14.38 12.19
CA ALA A 22 -2.08 -14.40 11.78
C ALA A 22 -2.76 -15.72 12.14
N VAL A 23 -2.11 -16.85 11.84
CA VAL A 23 -2.61 -18.19 12.17
C VAL A 23 -2.81 -18.36 13.67
N VAL A 24 -1.86 -17.91 14.51
CA VAL A 24 -2.01 -17.95 15.97
C VAL A 24 -3.22 -17.14 16.44
N LEU A 25 -3.48 -15.96 15.85
CA LEU A 25 -4.64 -15.15 16.21
C LEU A 25 -5.97 -15.84 15.87
N VAL A 26 -6.02 -16.53 14.72
CA VAL A 26 -7.21 -17.27 14.30
C VAL A 26 -7.46 -18.50 15.18
N LEU A 27 -6.41 -19.29 15.46
CA LEU A 27 -6.53 -20.47 16.33
C LEU A 27 -6.87 -20.15 17.79
N GLN A 28 -6.66 -18.91 18.22
CA GLN A 28 -7.03 -18.42 19.55
C GLN A 28 -8.41 -17.73 19.58
N ASP A 29 -9.19 -17.81 18.49
CA ASP A 29 -10.49 -17.15 18.32
C ASP A 29 -10.44 -15.62 18.50
N LYS A 30 -9.25 -15.02 18.33
CA LYS A 30 -9.03 -13.56 18.43
C LYS A 30 -9.28 -12.85 17.12
N ALA A 31 -9.23 -13.59 16.01
CA ALA A 31 -9.45 -13.06 14.69
C ALA A 31 -10.18 -14.06 13.79
N VAL A 32 -10.92 -13.54 12.83
CA VAL A 32 -11.58 -14.33 11.76
C VAL A 32 -10.87 -14.09 10.44
N VAL A 33 -10.86 -15.11 9.58
CA VAL A 33 -10.32 -14.99 8.22
C VAL A 33 -11.38 -14.33 7.33
N GLU A 34 -11.09 -13.13 6.84
CA GLU A 34 -11.95 -12.41 5.89
C GLU A 34 -11.60 -12.74 4.44
N GLN A 35 -10.32 -13.03 4.18
CA GLN A 35 -9.84 -13.44 2.87
C GLN A 35 -8.74 -14.46 3.01
N GLU A 36 -8.84 -15.54 2.25
CA GLU A 36 -7.85 -16.60 2.16
C GLU A 36 -7.03 -16.50 0.87
N HIS A 37 -5.87 -17.16 0.86
CA HIS A 37 -5.17 -17.45 -0.39
C HIS A 37 -5.84 -18.65 -1.10
N PRO A 38 -6.33 -18.47 -2.34
CA PRO A 38 -7.00 -19.55 -3.07
C PRO A 38 -6.13 -20.80 -3.19
N GLY A 39 -6.71 -21.97 -2.85
CA GLY A 39 -6.04 -23.26 -2.99
C GLY A 39 -4.91 -23.55 -1.99
N LEU A 40 -4.60 -22.62 -1.07
CA LEU A 40 -3.57 -22.83 -0.05
C LEU A 40 -4.17 -23.12 1.31
N ARG A 41 -3.73 -24.22 1.93
CA ARG A 41 -4.19 -24.66 3.25
C ARG A 41 -3.03 -25.01 4.17
N LEU A 42 -3.20 -24.69 5.45
CA LEU A 42 -2.32 -25.12 6.54
C LEU A 42 -2.93 -26.35 7.19
N ARG A 43 -2.10 -27.36 7.41
CA ARG A 43 -2.49 -28.62 8.04
C ARG A 43 -1.62 -28.89 9.27
N ALA A 44 -2.25 -29.37 10.31
CA ALA A 44 -1.62 -29.97 11.50
C ALA A 44 -2.33 -31.30 11.79
N ALA A 45 -1.88 -32.02 12.83
CA ALA A 45 -2.41 -33.34 13.16
C ALA A 45 -3.95 -33.39 13.32
N THR A 46 -4.55 -32.31 13.83
CA THR A 46 -6.00 -32.22 14.10
C THR A 46 -6.65 -30.96 13.54
N VAL A 47 -5.92 -30.14 12.78
CA VAL A 47 -6.38 -28.82 12.35
C VAL A 47 -6.11 -28.62 10.87
N GLU A 48 -7.12 -28.12 10.16
CA GLU A 48 -6.99 -27.63 8.80
C GLU A 48 -7.52 -26.20 8.74
N LEU A 49 -6.68 -25.27 8.28
CA LEU A 49 -7.02 -23.84 8.22
C LEU A 49 -6.68 -23.29 6.83
N PRO A 50 -7.56 -22.48 6.21
CA PRO A 50 -7.16 -21.73 5.02
C PRO A 50 -6.01 -20.76 5.34
N VAL A 51 -5.08 -20.56 4.39
CA VAL A 51 -3.97 -19.61 4.60
C VAL A 51 -4.53 -18.18 4.59
N PRO A 52 -4.46 -17.43 5.71
CA PRO A 52 -5.09 -16.11 5.80
C PRO A 52 -4.30 -15.04 5.04
N ARG A 53 -5.00 -14.33 4.16
CA ARG A 53 -4.53 -13.14 3.47
C ARG A 53 -4.96 -11.86 4.20
N VAL A 54 -6.19 -11.85 4.68
CA VAL A 54 -6.78 -10.78 5.50
C VAL A 54 -7.49 -11.41 6.69
N ILE A 55 -7.17 -10.93 7.89
CA ILE A 55 -7.89 -11.30 9.12
C ILE A 55 -8.50 -10.06 9.76
N ARG A 56 -9.62 -10.24 10.45
CA ARG A 56 -10.28 -9.20 11.24
C ARG A 56 -10.31 -9.58 12.70
N LEU A 57 -9.92 -8.67 13.57
CA LEU A 57 -10.00 -8.88 15.02
C LEU A 57 -11.46 -8.97 15.48
N CYS A 58 -11.74 -9.90 16.40
CA CYS A 58 -13.07 -10.08 16.97
C CYS A 58 -13.48 -8.92 17.90
N ARG A 59 -12.50 -8.16 18.42
CA ARG A 59 -12.72 -7.03 19.33
C ARG A 59 -12.11 -5.77 18.76
N TYR A 60 -12.77 -4.64 19.03
CA TYR A 60 -12.26 -3.33 18.63
C TYR A 60 -11.00 -2.97 19.43
N VAL A 61 -9.94 -2.61 18.71
CA VAL A 61 -8.69 -2.10 19.29
C VAL A 61 -8.57 -0.62 19.00
N ARG A 62 -8.53 0.21 20.05
CA ARG A 62 -8.29 1.64 19.91
C ARG A 62 -6.78 1.87 19.74
N VAL A 63 -6.38 2.40 18.58
CA VAL A 63 -5.00 2.85 18.36
C VAL A 63 -4.92 4.34 18.65
N PRO A 64 -4.33 4.77 19.78
CA PRO A 64 -4.37 6.16 20.21
C PRO A 64 -3.60 7.11 19.28
N PHE A 65 -2.65 6.60 18.49
CA PHE A 65 -1.89 7.38 17.52
C PHE A 65 -1.84 6.65 16.18
N ARG A 66 -2.66 7.07 15.21
CA ARG A 66 -2.44 6.70 13.82
C ARG A 66 -1.28 7.54 13.30
N GLN A 67 -0.08 6.98 13.30
CA GLN A 67 1.08 7.64 12.70
C GLN A 67 0.78 7.89 11.22
N ARG A 68 1.10 9.10 10.73
CA ARG A 68 1.06 9.41 9.30
C ARG A 68 1.84 8.36 8.52
N ALA A 69 1.41 8.06 7.31
CA ALA A 69 2.12 7.13 6.44
C ALA A 69 3.55 7.64 6.23
N ALA A 70 4.55 6.89 6.71
CA ALA A 70 5.94 7.27 6.50
C ALA A 70 6.25 7.28 5.00
N TRP A 71 6.82 8.38 4.51
CA TRP A 71 7.23 8.49 3.12
C TRP A 71 8.30 7.45 2.79
N SER A 72 8.18 6.82 1.62
CA SER A 72 9.25 6.01 1.04
C SER A 72 9.09 5.95 -0.47
N ARG A 73 10.20 5.78 -1.21
CA ARG A 73 10.15 5.62 -2.68
C ARG A 73 9.27 4.44 -3.11
N ARG A 74 9.36 3.32 -2.40
CA ARG A 74 8.49 2.16 -2.64
C ARG A 74 7.03 2.55 -2.39
N GLY A 75 6.74 3.28 -1.32
CA GLY A 75 5.40 3.78 -1.01
C GLY A 75 4.81 4.63 -2.14
N VAL A 76 5.59 5.54 -2.72
CA VAL A 76 5.15 6.38 -3.86
C VAL A 76 4.82 5.55 -5.09
N LEU A 77 5.69 4.60 -5.47
CA LEU A 77 5.43 3.69 -6.59
C LEU A 77 4.14 2.92 -6.41
N VAL A 78 3.88 2.45 -5.19
CA VAL A 78 2.67 1.67 -4.90
C VAL A 78 1.44 2.57 -4.85
N ARG A 79 1.51 3.76 -4.21
CA ARG A 79 0.43 4.78 -4.20
C ARG A 79 -0.06 5.05 -5.62
N ASP A 80 0.87 5.22 -6.55
CA ASP A 80 0.57 5.54 -7.95
C ASP A 80 0.35 4.28 -8.81
N ARG A 81 0.17 3.11 -8.18
CA ARG A 81 -0.09 1.81 -8.83
C ARG A 81 0.93 1.45 -9.91
N HIS A 82 2.19 1.81 -9.68
CA HIS A 82 3.27 1.67 -10.63
C HIS A 82 2.96 2.29 -12.00
N ARG A 83 2.16 3.37 -12.06
CA ARG A 83 1.88 4.13 -13.27
C ARG A 83 2.61 5.46 -13.25
N CYS A 84 3.22 5.81 -14.38
CA CYS A 84 3.92 7.07 -14.57
C CYS A 84 2.90 8.21 -14.51
N ALA A 85 3.14 9.18 -13.63
CA ALA A 85 2.27 10.34 -13.47
C ALA A 85 2.20 11.24 -14.71
N TYR A 86 3.11 11.07 -15.68
CA TYR A 86 3.18 11.89 -16.89
C TYR A 86 2.56 11.21 -18.12
N CYS A 87 2.85 9.93 -18.33
CA CYS A 87 2.41 9.21 -19.54
C CYS A 87 1.51 7.99 -19.28
N GLY A 88 1.28 7.63 -18.02
CA GLY A 88 0.44 6.49 -17.63
C GLY A 88 1.04 5.10 -17.86
N ARG A 89 2.21 4.99 -18.52
CA ARG A 89 2.97 3.74 -18.68
C ARG A 89 3.55 3.27 -17.35
N ARG A 90 4.12 2.06 -17.32
CA ARG A 90 4.73 1.50 -16.10
C ARG A 90 5.85 2.41 -15.55
N ALA A 91 5.74 2.75 -14.27
CA ALA A 91 6.73 3.49 -13.52
C ALA A 91 7.68 2.54 -12.79
N THR A 92 8.96 2.91 -12.81
CA THR A 92 10.05 2.18 -12.15
C THR A 92 10.88 3.09 -11.25
N THR A 93 10.70 4.40 -11.35
CA THR A 93 11.41 5.40 -10.57
C THR A 93 10.44 6.33 -9.86
N VAL A 94 10.95 7.09 -8.90
CA VAL A 94 10.23 8.20 -8.26
C VAL A 94 10.88 9.49 -8.74
N ASP A 95 10.05 10.44 -9.15
CA ASP A 95 10.45 11.78 -9.54
C ASP A 95 9.92 12.81 -8.53
N HIS A 96 10.68 13.89 -8.36
CA HIS A 96 10.33 15.00 -7.48
C HIS A 96 9.74 16.15 -8.29
N LEU A 97 8.53 16.61 -7.98
CA LEU A 97 7.88 17.72 -8.70
C LEU A 97 8.73 18.98 -8.63
N VAL A 98 9.14 19.37 -7.42
CA VAL A 98 10.26 20.30 -7.21
C VAL A 98 11.53 19.46 -7.08
N PRO A 99 12.52 19.58 -7.98
CA PRO A 99 13.77 18.83 -7.94
C PRO A 99 14.55 19.03 -6.64
N ARG A 100 15.25 18.00 -6.18
CA ARG A 100 16.11 18.09 -4.97
C ARG A 100 17.18 19.17 -5.07
N SER A 101 17.75 19.37 -6.26
CA SER A 101 18.72 20.44 -6.54
C SER A 101 18.16 21.85 -6.30
N ARG A 102 16.84 21.98 -6.23
CA ARG A 102 16.10 23.23 -5.99
C ARG A 102 15.37 23.22 -4.65
N GLY A 103 15.79 22.38 -3.71
CA GLY A 103 15.22 22.31 -2.35
C GLY A 103 13.97 21.45 -2.21
N GLY A 104 13.61 20.66 -3.23
CA GLY A 104 12.48 19.74 -3.15
C GLY A 104 12.63 18.67 -2.07
N ALA A 105 11.62 18.54 -1.21
CA ALA A 105 11.61 17.57 -0.11
C ALA A 105 11.26 16.15 -0.59
N ASP A 106 11.73 15.15 0.16
CA ASP A 106 11.26 13.77 0.09
C ASP A 106 9.91 13.65 0.80
N SER A 107 8.82 14.00 0.12
CA SER A 107 7.47 14.01 0.69
C SER A 107 6.43 13.45 -0.27
N TRP A 108 5.31 12.98 0.26
CA TRP A 108 4.20 12.47 -0.55
C TRP A 108 3.70 13.49 -1.56
N LEU A 109 3.60 14.75 -1.16
CA LEU A 109 3.10 15.83 -2.00
C LEU A 109 4.11 16.34 -3.04
N ASN A 110 5.40 16.06 -2.86
CA ASN A 110 6.44 16.47 -3.80
C ASN A 110 6.96 15.31 -4.67
N THR A 111 6.46 14.08 -4.51
CA THR A 111 6.98 12.93 -5.25
C THR A 111 5.88 12.15 -5.94
N VAL A 112 6.19 11.68 -7.16
CA VAL A 112 5.31 10.88 -8.00
C VAL A 112 6.06 9.72 -8.64
N ALA A 113 5.35 8.66 -8.99
CA ALA A 113 5.90 7.57 -9.77
C ALA A 113 6.12 8.03 -11.21
N ALA A 114 7.29 7.72 -11.77
CA ALA A 114 7.66 8.08 -13.12
C ALA A 114 8.33 6.90 -13.84
N CYS A 115 8.20 6.85 -15.17
CA CYS A 115 9.06 5.99 -15.98
C CYS A 115 10.42 6.68 -16.19
N ALA A 116 11.47 5.90 -16.43
CA ALA A 116 12.82 6.44 -16.60
C ALA A 116 12.91 7.50 -17.71
N ALA A 117 12.20 7.31 -18.83
CA ALA A 117 12.20 8.23 -19.96
C ALA A 117 11.60 9.60 -19.61
N ASP A 118 10.43 9.63 -18.93
CA ASP A 118 9.81 10.89 -18.51
C ASP A 118 10.61 11.57 -17.39
N ASN A 119 11.12 10.78 -16.45
CA ASN A 119 11.96 11.29 -15.36
C ASN A 119 13.22 11.98 -15.92
N GLN A 120 13.89 11.35 -16.89
CA GLN A 120 15.02 11.96 -17.61
C GLN A 120 14.61 13.17 -18.44
N ARG A 121 13.44 13.13 -19.10
CA ARG A 121 12.91 14.28 -19.85
C ARG A 121 12.69 15.48 -18.93
N LYS A 122 12.14 15.29 -17.74
CA LYS A 122 11.94 16.38 -16.77
C LYS A 122 13.28 16.89 -16.21
N ALA A 123 14.16 15.97 -15.82
CA ALA A 123 15.46 16.27 -15.22
C ALA A 123 15.33 17.21 -13.99
N ASP A 124 16.12 18.27 -13.94
CA ASP A 124 16.20 19.25 -12.85
C ASP A 124 15.18 20.40 -12.98
N ARG A 125 14.11 20.20 -13.75
CA ARG A 125 13.02 21.16 -13.96
C ARG A 125 11.77 20.76 -13.20
N THR A 126 10.84 21.70 -13.01
CA THR A 126 9.47 21.37 -12.60
C THR A 126 8.68 20.78 -13.79
N PRO A 127 7.56 20.07 -13.57
CA PRO A 127 6.71 19.59 -14.66
C PRO A 127 6.31 20.71 -15.63
N GLU A 128 5.95 21.88 -15.11
CA GLU A 128 5.54 23.05 -15.91
C GLU A 128 6.69 23.52 -16.81
N GLN A 129 7.91 23.64 -16.26
CA GLN A 129 9.10 24.02 -17.01
C GLN A 129 9.52 22.98 -18.05
N ALA A 130 9.17 21.71 -17.84
CA ALA A 130 9.42 20.63 -18.79
C ALA A 130 8.29 20.48 -19.83
N GLY A 131 7.20 21.26 -19.73
CA GLY A 131 6.01 21.09 -20.57
C GLY A 131 5.30 19.76 -20.33
N MET A 132 5.37 19.23 -19.11
CA MET A 132 4.84 17.93 -18.72
C MET A 132 3.65 18.12 -17.78
N THR A 133 2.48 17.68 -18.21
CA THR A 133 1.27 17.70 -17.39
C THR A 133 1.18 16.45 -16.53
N LEU A 134 0.79 16.60 -15.27
CA LEU A 134 0.47 15.48 -14.39
C LEU A 134 -0.91 14.93 -14.74
N LEU A 135 -1.01 13.60 -14.88
CA LEU A 135 -2.27 12.88 -15.07
C LEU A 135 -3.07 12.77 -13.78
N SER A 136 -2.42 12.86 -12.62
CA SER A 136 -3.02 12.88 -11.30
C SER A 136 -2.16 13.69 -10.33
N ALA A 137 -2.80 14.41 -9.42
CA ALA A 137 -2.09 15.13 -8.36
C ALA A 137 -1.54 14.15 -7.31
N PRO A 138 -0.35 14.41 -6.73
CA PRO A 138 0.13 13.63 -5.60
C PRO A 138 -0.72 13.90 -4.35
N PHE A 139 -0.93 12.86 -3.55
CA PHE A 139 -1.62 12.96 -2.27
C PHE A 139 -0.85 12.22 -1.17
N GLU A 140 -1.14 12.56 0.08
CA GLU A 140 -0.66 11.82 1.25
C GLU A 140 -1.65 10.68 1.55
N PRO A 141 -1.25 9.40 1.43
CA PRO A 141 -2.14 8.29 1.69
C PRO A 141 -2.51 8.25 3.18
N THR A 142 -3.74 7.82 3.49
CA THR A 142 -4.09 7.57 4.88
C THR A 142 -3.23 6.42 5.44
N PRO A 143 -3.06 6.29 6.77
CA PRO A 143 -2.33 5.17 7.34
C PRO A 143 -2.91 3.81 6.95
N GLY A 144 -4.24 3.73 6.75
CA GLY A 144 -4.91 2.54 6.26
C GLY A 144 -4.54 2.24 4.81
N ASP A 145 -4.56 3.25 3.94
CA ASP A 145 -4.17 3.12 2.54
C ASP A 145 -2.72 2.67 2.41
N ALA A 146 -1.81 3.28 3.17
CA ALA A 146 -0.39 2.93 3.16
C ALA A 146 -0.15 1.46 3.54
N LEU A 147 -0.92 0.93 4.48
CA LEU A 147 -0.85 -0.47 4.90
C LEU A 147 -1.34 -1.43 3.79
N VAL A 148 -2.47 -1.07 3.17
CA VAL A 148 -3.06 -1.82 2.05
C VAL A 148 -2.11 -1.83 0.84
N LEU A 149 -1.53 -0.67 0.53
CA LEU A 149 -0.53 -0.48 -0.50
C LEU A 149 0.73 -1.33 -0.19
N ALA A 150 1.30 -1.22 1.02
CA ALA A 150 2.55 -1.91 1.39
C ALA A 150 2.52 -3.44 1.22
N LEU A 151 1.35 -4.06 1.33
CA LEU A 151 1.16 -5.49 1.15
C LEU A 151 1.15 -5.93 -0.33
N GLY A 152 1.26 -5.00 -1.29
CA GLY A 152 1.12 -5.33 -2.72
C GLY A 152 -0.27 -5.86 -3.05
N LEU A 153 -1.26 -5.56 -2.20
CA LEU A 153 -2.66 -5.95 -2.41
C LEU A 153 -3.34 -5.05 -3.47
N ALA A 154 -2.58 -4.14 -4.09
CA ALA A 154 -3.00 -3.22 -5.15
C ALA A 154 -3.17 -3.89 -6.53
N GLU A 155 -3.40 -5.20 -6.58
CA GLU A 155 -4.05 -5.81 -7.74
C GLU A 155 -5.56 -5.54 -7.59
N PRO A 156 -6.24 -4.89 -8.56
CA PRO A 156 -7.62 -4.43 -8.43
C PRO A 156 -8.62 -5.51 -8.01
N ASP A 157 -8.35 -6.77 -8.36
CA ASP A 157 -9.21 -7.93 -8.08
C ASP A 157 -8.85 -8.66 -6.79
N ALA A 158 -7.82 -8.20 -6.10
CA ALA A 158 -7.20 -8.94 -5.03
C ALA A 158 -7.64 -8.46 -3.64
N LEU A 159 -8.32 -7.31 -3.56
CA LEU A 159 -8.95 -6.81 -2.34
C LEU A 159 -10.47 -6.64 -2.52
N PRO A 160 -11.26 -6.89 -1.46
CA PRO A 160 -12.66 -6.49 -1.45
C PRO A 160 -12.82 -4.99 -1.76
N ARG A 161 -13.87 -4.64 -2.53
CA ARG A 161 -14.13 -3.24 -2.98
C ARG A 161 -14.19 -2.21 -1.85
N TRP A 162 -14.56 -2.63 -0.64
CA TRP A 162 -14.62 -1.76 0.54
C TRP A 162 -13.25 -1.49 1.20
N LEU A 163 -12.18 -2.19 0.79
CA LEU A 163 -10.78 -1.93 1.15
C LEU A 163 -10.02 -1.15 0.07
N ALA A 164 -10.69 -0.76 -1.02
CA ALA A 164 -10.06 -0.03 -2.10
C ALA A 164 -9.52 1.32 -1.57
N VAL A 165 -8.25 1.58 -1.85
CA VAL A 165 -7.59 2.84 -1.52
C VAL A 165 -8.31 3.97 -2.24
N SER A 166 -8.78 4.96 -1.47
CA SER A 166 -9.35 6.20 -2.02
C SER A 166 -8.31 6.87 -2.93
N ALA A 167 -8.70 7.14 -4.18
CA ALA A 167 -7.87 7.77 -5.19
C ALA A 167 -7.87 9.30 -5.03
#